data_AF-A0A1Y1XWD8-F1
#
_entry.id   AF-A0A1Y1XWD8-F1
#
_cell.length_a   1.000
_cell.length_b   1.000
_cell.length_c   1.000
_cell.angle_alpha   90.00
_cell.angle_beta   90.00
_cell.angle_gamma   90.00
#
_symmetry.space_group_name_H-M   'P 1'
#
loop_
_entity.id
_entity.type
_entity.pdbx_description
1 polymer ?
#
loop_
_entity_poly.entity_id
_entity_poly.type
_entity_poly.pdbx_seq_one_letter_code
_entity_poly.pdbx_strand_id
1 'polypeptide(L)'
;MGLLQGTETVTKTAKGIWHDFKDFIDNGNVLGLAVGLVTGGAFTSLINSLVSDIITPPFGLLLGKANFENLFVILKHGNSINQSYETIDQAQKDGAVTWNYGRFIQVISNFIILSFSLFWAVRFFQIFQKDEIIKSQVNCKYCRSSINKKSIRCKFCTSWLDEREQPR
;
A
#
# COMPACT_ATOMS: atom_id res chain seq x y z
N MET A 1 -4.49 -15.04 58.66
CA MET A 1 -4.47 -13.57 58.43
C MET A 1 -3.53 -13.19 57.26
N GLY A 2 -3.56 -13.89 56.10
CA GLY A 2 -2.52 -13.73 55.07
C GLY A 2 -2.92 -13.94 53.62
N LEU A 3 -4.22 -13.95 53.28
CA LEU A 3 -4.69 -14.26 51.91
C LEU A 3 -5.35 -13.07 51.18
N LEU A 4 -5.35 -11.86 51.76
CA LEU A 4 -6.06 -10.70 51.18
C LEU A 4 -5.15 -9.56 50.68
N GLN A 5 -3.81 -9.74 50.65
CA GLN A 5 -2.88 -8.71 50.18
C GLN A 5 -2.48 -8.86 48.69
N GLY A 6 -2.93 -9.92 48.01
CA GLY A 6 -2.58 -10.19 46.61
C GLY A 6 -3.42 -9.46 45.56
N THR A 7 -4.58 -8.91 45.93
CA THR A 7 -5.53 -8.30 44.98
C THR A 7 -5.34 -6.80 44.78
N GLU A 8 -4.72 -6.08 45.73
CA GLU A 8 -4.51 -4.63 45.64
C GLU A 8 -3.26 -4.23 44.83
N THR A 9 -2.26 -5.10 44.69
CA THR A 9 -1.02 -4.81 43.94
C THR A 9 -1.20 -4.90 42.43
N VAL A 10 -2.17 -5.68 41.96
CA VAL A 10 -2.46 -5.87 40.53
C VAL A 10 -3.13 -4.63 39.91
N THR A 11 -3.99 -3.92 40.65
CA THR A 11 -4.72 -2.74 40.15
C THR A 11 -3.86 -1.48 40.02
N LYS A 12 -2.86 -1.29 40.91
CA LYS A 12 -1.88 -0.18 40.79
C LYS A 12 -0.95 -0.34 39.58
N THR A 13 -0.53 -1.57 39.29
CA THR A 13 0.36 -1.87 38.16
C THR A 13 -0.36 -1.78 36.82
N ALA A 14 -1.63 -2.20 36.75
CA ALA A 14 -2.46 -2.07 35.55
C ALA A 14 -2.75 -0.60 35.17
N LYS A 15 -2.88 0.29 36.17
CA LYS A 15 -3.02 1.73 35.95
C LYS A 15 -1.75 2.37 35.37
N GLY A 16 -0.56 1.80 35.69
CA GLY A 16 0.72 2.18 35.11
C GLY A 16 0.85 1.79 33.65
N ILE A 17 0.63 0.51 33.32
CA ILE A 17 0.77 0.00 31.94
C ILE A 17 -0.19 0.71 30.97
N TRP A 18 -1.43 1.02 31.39
CA TRP A 18 -2.37 1.76 30.54
C TRP A 18 -1.95 3.23 30.34
N HIS A 19 -1.36 3.85 31.35
CA HIS A 19 -0.82 5.21 31.23
C HIS A 19 0.41 5.22 30.32
N ASP A 20 1.33 4.28 30.52
CA ASP A 20 2.52 4.10 29.68
C ASP A 20 2.14 3.78 28.22
N PHE A 21 1.07 3.00 28.01
CA PHE A 21 0.54 2.72 26.68
C PHE A 21 -0.09 3.95 26.03
N LYS A 22 -0.84 4.75 26.80
CA LYS A 22 -1.40 6.02 26.33
C LYS A 22 -0.29 7.00 25.96
N ASP A 23 0.69 7.19 26.85
CA ASP A 23 1.85 8.04 26.61
C ASP A 23 2.66 7.55 25.41
N PHE A 24 2.71 6.24 25.19
CA PHE A 24 3.32 5.64 24.00
C PHE A 24 2.58 5.99 22.70
N ILE A 25 1.24 5.88 22.66
CA ILE A 25 0.43 6.23 21.48
C ILE A 25 0.42 7.75 21.22
N ASP A 26 0.42 8.55 22.28
CA ASP A 26 0.43 10.01 22.21
C ASP A 26 1.75 10.55 21.60
N ASN A 27 2.77 9.68 21.42
CA ASN A 27 3.90 9.99 20.55
C ASN A 27 3.42 10.12 19.10
N GLY A 28 3.25 11.37 18.64
CA GLY A 28 2.74 11.68 17.29
C GLY A 28 3.50 11.01 16.13
N ASN A 29 4.76 10.62 16.31
CA ASN A 29 5.51 9.83 15.33
C ASN A 29 4.93 8.42 15.13
N VAL A 30 4.46 7.75 16.19
CA VAL A 30 3.90 6.39 16.12
C VAL A 30 2.50 6.42 15.52
N LEU A 31 1.67 7.38 15.94
CA LEU A 31 0.29 7.51 15.45
C LEU A 31 0.26 7.79 13.94
N GLY A 32 1.14 8.67 13.44
CA GLY A 32 1.26 8.97 12.00
C GLY A 32 1.63 7.74 11.17
N LEU A 33 2.56 6.91 11.66
CA LEU A 33 2.95 5.65 11.00
C LEU A 33 1.81 4.62 11.02
N ALA A 34 1.11 4.50 12.15
CA ALA A 34 0.00 3.56 12.31
C ALA A 34 -1.16 3.88 11.34
N VAL A 35 -1.57 5.15 11.26
CA VAL A 35 -2.62 5.58 10.32
C VAL A 35 -2.18 5.35 8.88
N GLY A 36 -0.93 5.66 8.54
CA GLY A 36 -0.38 5.41 7.20
C GLY A 36 -0.45 3.94 6.77
N LEU A 37 -0.11 3.01 7.67
CA LEU A 37 -0.15 1.57 7.37
C LEU A 37 -1.59 1.06 7.19
N VAL A 38 -2.51 1.46 8.06
CA VAL A 38 -3.92 1.05 7.98
C VAL A 38 -4.59 1.59 6.72
N THR A 39 -4.40 2.88 6.42
CA THR A 39 -4.91 3.48 5.18
C THR A 39 -4.25 2.86 3.95
N GLY A 40 -2.95 2.57 3.99
CA GLY A 40 -2.23 1.88 2.91
C GLY A 40 -2.76 0.47 2.63
N GLY A 41 -3.05 -0.30 3.67
CA GLY A 41 -3.66 -1.63 3.56
C GLY A 41 -5.06 -1.57 2.95
N ALA A 42 -5.91 -0.67 3.43
CA ALA A 42 -7.27 -0.48 2.91
C ALA A 42 -7.26 -0.06 1.42
N PHE A 43 -6.35 0.86 1.06
CA PHE A 43 -6.21 1.31 -0.33
C PHE A 43 -5.71 0.18 -1.24
N THR A 44 -4.76 -0.63 -0.77
CA THR A 44 -4.27 -1.81 -1.51
C THR A 44 -5.41 -2.79 -1.81
N SER A 45 -6.26 -3.08 -0.83
CA SER A 45 -7.44 -3.93 -1.05
C SER A 45 -8.42 -3.34 -2.05
N LEU A 46 -8.67 -2.02 -2.00
CA LEU A 46 -9.54 -1.33 -2.96
C LEU A 46 -9.01 -1.43 -4.39
N ILE A 47 -7.70 -1.21 -4.58
CA ILE A 47 -7.05 -1.36 -5.87
C ILE A 47 -7.13 -2.81 -6.35
N ASN A 48 -6.87 -3.78 -5.46
CA ASN A 48 -6.90 -5.19 -5.79
C ASN A 48 -8.29 -5.60 -6.30
N SER A 49 -9.37 -5.21 -5.62
CA SER A 49 -10.75 -5.45 -6.08
C SER A 49 -11.06 -4.75 -7.41
N LEU A 50 -10.61 -3.52 -7.61
CA LEU A 50 -10.78 -2.83 -8.91
C LEU A 50 -10.12 -3.64 -10.04
N VAL A 51 -8.92 -4.17 -9.80
CA VAL A 51 -8.20 -4.95 -10.80
C VAL A 51 -8.82 -6.32 -11.01
N SER A 52 -9.06 -7.09 -9.95
CA SER A 52 -9.57 -8.47 -10.03
C SER A 52 -11.01 -8.52 -10.53
N ASP A 53 -11.86 -7.60 -10.09
CA ASP A 53 -13.31 -7.74 -10.23
C ASP A 53 -13.85 -6.90 -11.40
N ILE A 54 -13.19 -5.79 -11.75
CA ILE A 54 -13.66 -4.87 -12.80
C ILE A 54 -12.79 -4.95 -14.05
N ILE A 55 -11.47 -4.95 -13.92
CA ILE A 55 -10.57 -4.90 -15.09
C ILE A 55 -10.28 -6.28 -15.64
N THR A 56 -10.00 -7.26 -14.79
CA THR A 56 -9.58 -8.60 -15.23
C THR A 56 -10.66 -9.32 -16.05
N PRO A 57 -11.97 -9.28 -15.74
CA PRO A 57 -12.95 -10.04 -16.52
C PRO A 57 -13.11 -9.56 -17.98
N PRO A 58 -13.24 -8.25 -18.28
CA PRO A 58 -13.22 -7.76 -19.66
C PRO A 58 -11.94 -8.10 -20.41
N PHE A 59 -10.77 -7.93 -19.77
CA PHE A 59 -9.48 -8.25 -20.38
C PHE A 59 -9.31 -9.76 -20.62
N GLY A 60 -9.76 -10.59 -19.69
CA GLY A 60 -9.72 -12.04 -19.81
C GLY A 60 -10.66 -12.60 -20.88
N LEU A 61 -11.77 -11.90 -21.16
CA LEU A 61 -12.66 -12.21 -22.27
C LEU A 61 -12.08 -11.78 -23.62
N LEU A 62 -11.44 -10.60 -23.68
CA LEU A 62 -10.79 -10.06 -24.88
C LEU A 62 -9.55 -10.83 -25.32
N LEU A 63 -8.72 -11.29 -24.36
CA LEU A 63 -7.49 -12.04 -24.62
C LEU A 63 -7.73 -13.55 -24.77
N GLY A 64 -8.99 -14.00 -24.64
CA GLY A 64 -9.39 -15.41 -24.61
C GLY A 64 -9.01 -16.07 -23.29
N LYS A 65 -9.97 -16.72 -22.61
CA LYS A 65 -9.86 -17.45 -21.33
C LYS A 65 -8.46 -17.34 -20.67
N ALA A 66 -8.16 -16.16 -20.10
CA ALA A 66 -6.84 -15.81 -19.58
C ALA A 66 -6.48 -16.53 -18.26
N ASN A 67 -6.82 -17.81 -18.16
CA ASN A 67 -6.43 -18.69 -17.07
C ASN A 67 -5.10 -19.34 -17.47
N PHE A 68 -4.03 -18.55 -17.43
CA PHE A 68 -2.67 -19.05 -17.60
C PHE A 68 -2.26 -19.94 -16.43
N GLU A 69 -3.00 -19.90 -15.31
CA GLU A 69 -2.74 -20.68 -14.11
C GLU A 69 -2.68 -22.18 -14.38
N ASN A 70 -3.48 -22.74 -15.28
CA ASN A 70 -3.49 -24.18 -15.57
C ASN A 70 -2.46 -24.63 -16.63
N LEU A 71 -1.53 -23.76 -17.02
CA LEU A 71 -0.41 -24.13 -17.89
C LEU A 71 0.74 -24.68 -17.04
N PHE A 72 0.86 -26.00 -16.99
CA PHE A 72 1.94 -26.68 -16.28
C PHE A 72 2.51 -27.82 -17.12
N VAL A 73 3.81 -28.06 -16.99
CA VAL A 73 4.47 -29.25 -17.54
C VAL A 73 4.70 -30.24 -16.40
N ILE A 74 4.23 -31.47 -16.55
CA ILE A 74 4.47 -32.53 -15.56
C ILE A 74 5.88 -33.08 -15.80
N LEU A 75 6.79 -32.90 -14.84
CA LEU A 75 8.17 -33.42 -14.92
C LEU A 75 8.28 -34.85 -14.36
N LYS A 76 7.42 -35.19 -13.38
CA LYS A 76 7.31 -36.54 -12.82
C LYS A 76 5.84 -36.85 -12.56
N HIS A 77 5.34 -37.90 -13.19
CA HIS A 77 4.01 -38.43 -12.92
C HIS A 77 3.96 -38.99 -11.50
N GLY A 78 2.87 -38.70 -10.78
CA GLY A 78 2.60 -39.29 -9.47
C GLY A 78 2.20 -40.76 -9.58
N ASN A 79 1.57 -41.30 -8.53
CA ASN A 79 1.21 -42.73 -8.47
C ASN A 79 0.10 -43.16 -9.45
N SER A 80 -0.54 -42.22 -10.15
CA SER A 80 -1.58 -42.49 -11.14
C SER A 80 -1.04 -42.22 -12.55
N ILE A 81 -0.72 -43.29 -13.30
CA ILE A 81 -0.02 -43.23 -14.59
C ILE A 81 -0.94 -42.75 -15.74
N ASN A 82 -2.26 -42.67 -15.54
CA ASN A 82 -3.24 -42.44 -16.61
C ASN A 82 -4.28 -41.32 -16.37
N GLN A 83 -4.06 -40.41 -15.42
CA GLN A 83 -4.97 -39.26 -15.23
C GLN A 83 -4.38 -37.99 -15.86
N SER A 84 -5.07 -37.46 -16.87
CA SER A 84 -4.80 -36.11 -17.37
C SER A 84 -5.29 -35.13 -16.32
N TYR A 85 -4.36 -34.50 -15.59
CA TYR A 85 -4.67 -33.48 -14.61
C TYR A 85 -5.12 -32.21 -15.33
N GLU A 86 -6.34 -31.73 -15.05
CA GLU A 86 -6.82 -30.46 -15.62
C GLU A 86 -6.39 -29.24 -14.79
N THR A 87 -6.01 -29.46 -13.52
CA THR A 87 -5.60 -28.40 -12.60
C THR A 87 -4.34 -28.75 -11.80
N ILE A 88 -3.55 -27.73 -11.48
CA ILE A 88 -2.32 -27.86 -10.70
C ILE A 88 -2.60 -28.46 -9.30
N ASP A 89 -3.74 -28.12 -8.70
CA ASP A 89 -4.13 -28.60 -7.37
C ASP A 89 -4.38 -30.11 -7.32
N GLN A 90 -4.81 -30.71 -8.44
CA GLN A 90 -4.95 -32.17 -8.55
C GLN A 90 -3.58 -32.84 -8.73
N ALA A 91 -2.71 -32.27 -9.55
CA ALA A 91 -1.36 -32.79 -9.78
C ALA A 91 -0.48 -32.74 -8.50
N GLN A 92 -0.60 -31.68 -7.69
CA GLN A 92 0.13 -31.56 -6.42
C GLN A 92 -0.36 -32.53 -5.35
N LYS A 93 -1.66 -32.82 -5.29
CA LYS A 93 -2.23 -33.81 -4.35
C LYS A 93 -1.78 -35.24 -4.65
N ASP A 94 -1.54 -35.54 -5.91
CA ASP A 94 -1.02 -36.84 -6.36
C ASP A 94 0.51 -36.97 -6.22
N GLY A 95 1.18 -35.93 -5.70
CA GLY A 95 2.63 -35.90 -5.53
C GLY A 95 3.40 -35.80 -6.84
N ALA A 96 2.73 -35.42 -7.95
CA ALA A 96 3.38 -35.16 -9.21
C ALA A 96 4.21 -33.87 -9.10
N VAL A 97 5.46 -33.93 -9.56
CA VAL A 97 6.32 -32.73 -9.60
C VAL A 97 6.01 -32.01 -10.91
N THR A 98 5.31 -30.89 -10.81
CA THR A 98 4.92 -30.06 -11.95
C THR A 98 5.74 -28.77 -12.01
N TRP A 99 6.17 -28.39 -13.20
CA TRP A 99 6.72 -27.07 -13.47
C TRP A 99 5.60 -26.12 -13.86
N ASN A 100 5.19 -25.29 -12.91
CA ASN A 100 4.02 -24.41 -13.00
C ASN A 100 4.39 -23.03 -13.56
N TYR A 101 4.85 -22.95 -14.81
CA TYR A 101 5.18 -21.69 -15.45
C TYR A 101 3.96 -20.80 -15.70
N GLY A 102 2.77 -21.40 -15.82
CA GLY A 102 1.51 -20.70 -15.95
C GLY A 102 1.20 -19.72 -14.83
N ARG A 103 1.44 -20.12 -13.58
CA ARG A 103 1.27 -19.26 -12.39
C ARG A 103 2.22 -18.06 -12.41
N PHE A 104 3.44 -18.24 -12.92
CA PHE A 104 4.40 -17.15 -13.04
C PHE A 104 3.96 -16.12 -14.07
N ILE A 105 3.50 -16.57 -15.25
CA ILE A 105 2.96 -15.69 -16.29
C ILE A 105 1.71 -14.96 -15.80
N GLN A 106 0.87 -15.63 -15.00
CA GLN A 106 -0.30 -14.99 -14.38
C GLN A 106 0.10 -13.85 -13.46
N VAL A 107 1.10 -14.05 -12.59
CA VAL A 107 1.58 -13.00 -11.68
C VAL A 107 2.15 -11.81 -12.45
N ILE A 108 2.89 -12.06 -13.53
CA ILE A 108 3.41 -11.00 -14.40
C ILE A 108 2.28 -10.21 -15.05
N SER A 109 1.28 -10.89 -15.62
CA SER A 109 0.12 -10.24 -16.23
C SER A 109 -0.66 -9.41 -15.23
N ASN A 110 -0.90 -9.93 -14.03
CA ASN A 110 -1.57 -9.21 -12.95
C ASN A 110 -0.79 -7.95 -12.54
N PHE A 111 0.55 -8.05 -12.46
CA PHE A 111 1.40 -6.90 -12.15
C PHE A 111 1.32 -5.80 -13.23
N ILE A 112 1.32 -6.18 -14.52
CA ILE A 112 1.20 -5.25 -15.65
C ILE A 112 -0.18 -4.57 -15.62
N ILE A 113 -1.26 -5.33 -15.44
CA ILE A 113 -2.62 -4.81 -15.39
C ILE A 113 -2.80 -3.88 -14.18
N LEU A 114 -2.29 -4.27 -13.01
CA LEU A 114 -2.31 -3.46 -11.79
C LEU A 114 -1.58 -2.13 -11.97
N SER A 115 -0.37 -2.17 -12.51
CA SER A 115 0.44 -0.96 -12.76
C SER A 115 -0.25 -0.02 -13.75
N PHE A 116 -0.82 -0.58 -14.83
CA PHE A 116 -1.57 0.18 -15.83
C PHE A 116 -2.85 0.79 -15.25
N SER A 117 -3.57 0.03 -14.42
CA SER A 117 -4.78 0.49 -13.71
C SER A 117 -4.46 1.65 -12.77
N LEU A 118 -3.43 1.54 -11.95
CA LEU A 118 -3.01 2.60 -11.03
C LEU A 118 -2.63 3.88 -11.79
N PHE A 119 -1.89 3.75 -12.88
CA PHE A 119 -1.55 4.89 -13.74
C PHE A 119 -2.80 5.62 -14.23
N TRP A 120 -3.77 4.88 -14.78
CA TRP A 120 -5.02 5.45 -15.26
C TRP A 120 -5.88 6.04 -14.14
N ALA A 121 -5.97 5.37 -12.99
CA ALA A 121 -6.71 5.86 -11.84
C ALA A 121 -6.13 7.20 -11.35
N VAL A 122 -4.81 7.29 -11.15
CA VAL A 122 -4.14 8.55 -10.76
C VAL A 122 -4.37 9.63 -11.83
N ARG A 123 -4.22 9.28 -13.11
CA ARG A 123 -4.43 10.22 -14.20
C ARG A 123 -5.88 10.74 -14.25
N PHE A 124 -6.85 9.86 -14.03
CA PHE A 124 -8.26 10.21 -13.92
C PHE A 124 -8.48 11.18 -12.77
N PHE A 125 -8.00 10.87 -11.56
CA PHE A 125 -8.10 11.78 -10.42
C PHE A 125 -7.42 13.13 -10.65
N GLN A 126 -6.26 13.18 -11.31
CA GLN A 126 -5.58 14.43 -11.69
C GLN A 126 -6.39 15.28 -12.68
N ILE A 127 -7.19 14.67 -13.56
CA ILE A 127 -8.06 15.41 -14.48
C ILE A 127 -9.18 16.12 -13.70
N PHE A 128 -9.70 15.50 -12.64
CA PHE A 128 -10.75 16.09 -11.79
C PHE A 128 -10.20 17.04 -10.72
N GLN A 129 -9.03 16.74 -10.14
CA GLN A 129 -8.37 17.60 -9.15
C GLN A 129 -7.38 18.54 -9.85
N LYS A 130 -7.87 19.69 -10.31
CA LYS A 130 -7.04 20.80 -10.81
C LYS A 130 -6.38 21.63 -9.69
N ASP A 131 -6.81 21.42 -8.45
CA ASP A 131 -6.27 22.18 -7.32
C ASP A 131 -5.13 21.41 -6.67
N GLU A 132 -3.92 21.95 -6.77
CA GLU A 132 -2.76 21.48 -6.01
C GLU A 132 -3.02 21.70 -4.51
N ILE A 133 -3.55 20.67 -3.82
CA ILE A 133 -3.83 20.71 -2.37
C ILE A 133 -2.53 20.95 -1.57
N ILE A 134 -1.41 20.46 -2.10
CA ILE A 134 -0.09 20.74 -1.55
C ILE A 134 0.39 22.07 -2.10
N LYS A 135 0.11 23.14 -1.34
CA LYS A 135 0.76 24.45 -1.51
C LYS A 135 2.27 24.24 -1.64
N SER A 136 2.80 24.29 -2.86
CA SER A 136 4.24 24.16 -3.15
C SER A 136 5.02 25.10 -2.22
N GLN A 137 5.81 24.50 -1.33
CA GLN A 137 6.65 25.23 -0.39
C GLN A 137 8.01 25.45 -1.06
N VAL A 138 8.46 26.69 -1.09
CA VAL A 138 9.82 27.07 -1.49
C VAL A 138 10.54 27.61 -0.28
N ASN A 139 11.85 27.37 -0.19
CA ASN A 139 12.64 27.95 0.88
C ASN A 139 12.93 29.43 0.57
N CYS A 140 12.71 30.31 1.54
CA CYS A 140 13.05 31.72 1.40
C CYS A 140 14.57 31.89 1.20
N LYS A 141 15.00 32.74 0.25
CA LYS A 141 16.42 33.01 -0.03
C LYS A 141 17.17 33.61 1.17
N TYR A 142 16.47 34.33 2.05
CA TYR A 142 17.07 35.06 3.17
C TYR A 142 17.07 34.24 4.48
N CYS A 143 15.90 33.78 4.92
CA CYS A 143 15.76 33.11 6.23
C CYS A 143 15.72 31.58 6.18
N ARG A 144 15.77 30.98 4.97
CA ARG A 144 15.69 29.53 4.72
C ARG A 144 14.44 28.82 5.27
N SER A 145 13.48 29.55 5.82
CA SER A 145 12.20 29.01 6.25
C SER A 145 11.34 28.62 5.04
N SER A 146 10.58 27.53 5.16
CA SER A 146 9.64 27.09 4.12
C SER A 146 8.44 28.04 4.04
N ILE A 147 8.18 28.57 2.86
CA ILE A 147 7.09 29.51 2.57
C ILE A 147 6.31 29.08 1.33
N ASN A 148 5.09 29.57 1.18
CA ASN A 148 4.29 29.29 -0.02
C ASN A 148 4.90 29.93 -1.27
N LYS A 149 4.94 29.21 -2.39
CA LYS A 149 5.45 29.70 -3.68
C LYS A 149 4.79 31.00 -4.18
N LYS A 150 3.54 31.27 -3.82
CA LYS A 150 2.79 32.48 -4.19
C LYS A 150 2.96 33.64 -3.18
N SER A 151 3.80 33.49 -2.16
CA SER A 151 4.01 34.56 -1.18
C SER A 151 4.91 35.67 -1.73
N ILE A 152 4.39 36.90 -1.78
CA ILE A 152 5.13 38.11 -2.20
C ILE A 152 6.08 38.56 -1.08
N ARG A 153 5.69 38.30 0.18
CA ARG A 153 6.43 38.68 1.38
C ARG A 153 6.58 37.48 2.32
N CYS A 154 7.78 37.30 2.86
CA CYS A 154 8.05 36.21 3.79
C CYS A 154 7.43 36.49 5.18
N LYS A 155 6.67 35.54 5.75
CA LYS A 155 6.08 35.68 7.10
C LYS A 155 7.13 35.70 8.21
N PHE A 156 8.28 35.05 8.01
CA PHE A 156 9.31 34.88 9.04
C PHE A 156 10.29 36.05 9.12
N CYS A 157 10.85 36.48 7.99
CA CYS A 157 11.84 37.56 7.94
C CYS A 157 11.31 38.87 7.37
N THR A 158 10.05 38.92 6.92
CA THR A 158 9.41 40.10 6.35
C THR A 158 10.07 40.68 5.09
N SER A 159 11.09 40.02 4.54
CA SER A 159 11.71 40.41 3.28
C SER A 159 10.79 40.16 2.09
N TRP A 160 11.01 40.93 1.04
CA TRP A 160 10.33 40.81 -0.24
C TRP A 160 11.04 39.76 -1.10
N LEU A 161 10.25 38.91 -1.74
CA LEU A 161 10.74 37.81 -2.57
C LEU A 161 10.73 38.16 -4.07
N ASP A 162 10.21 39.33 -4.41
CA ASP A 162 9.94 39.81 -5.78
C ASP A 162 11.11 40.60 -6.38
N GLU A 163 12.35 40.18 -6.08
CA GLU A 163 13.58 40.71 -6.69
C GLU A 163 13.91 42.19 -6.47
N ARG A 164 13.01 42.99 -5.91
CA ARG A 164 13.21 44.41 -5.58
C ARG A 164 14.34 44.68 -4.59
N GLU A 165 14.73 43.66 -3.83
CA GLU A 165 15.76 43.71 -2.79
C GLU A 165 17.11 43.11 -3.21
N GLN A 166 17.27 42.68 -4.47
CA GLN A 166 18.58 42.20 -4.92
C GLN A 166 19.52 43.39 -5.15
N PRO A 167 20.68 43.47 -4.45
CA PRO A 167 21.68 44.48 -4.77
C PRO A 167 22.19 44.23 -6.20
N ARG A 168 22.19 45.29 -7.02
CA ARG A 168 22.71 45.27 -8.39
C ARG A 168 24.16 44.81 -8.46
#